data_AF-A0A925SC06-F1
#
_entry.id   AF-A0A925SC06-F1
#
_cell.length_a   1.000
_cell.length_b   1.000
_cell.length_c   1.000
_cell.angle_alpha   90.00
_cell.angle_beta   90.00
_cell.angle_gamma   90.00
#
_symmetry.space_group_name_H-M   'P 1'
#
loop_
_entity.id
_entity.type
_entity.pdbx_description
1 polymer ?
#
loop_
_entity_poly.entity_id
_entity_poly.type
_entity_poly.pdbx_seq_one_letter_code
_entity_poly.pdbx_strand_id
1 'polypeptide(L)'
;MKSRIIQLLAVLSLLWLTGCLEFEDQTVTYRYDAKTDTLRIFQDYHGIYGGKDKTQLEEEEITQLDSVLKGQRTFFFNNWIFEYDKDRSKEMLSELKDPIKRKEFSEPEAAMAAYEKLLALAIENVRIENGRFYLDAKGRLSATQRITVTQVARLISAGNGAIGEFLKIEAAKESTSPEDKSAYLKALQGPADFIRLQGNALTVHFPMQREQFNKVMTDEESGARQWREFKRQGGRVFFAYDQATWMFGSPTDSVATLSLPVFGGPYVTNAVAAIRKRVGIVEKFDASAAAKEFVNSSGGSGTEKKR
;
A
#
# COMPACT_ATOMS: atom_id res chain seq x y z
N MET A 1 -16.13 -19.32 4.12
CA MET A 1 -14.66 -19.49 4.14
C MET A 1 -14.03 -18.15 3.75
N LYS A 2 -13.53 -17.39 4.72
CA LYS A 2 -12.82 -16.12 4.45
C LYS A 2 -11.57 -16.48 3.63
N SER A 3 -11.49 -15.98 2.40
CA SER A 3 -10.42 -16.32 1.46
C SER A 3 -9.07 -15.97 2.06
N ARG A 4 -8.29 -17.00 2.43
CA ARG A 4 -6.94 -16.87 3.01
C ARG A 4 -5.91 -16.35 2.00
N ILE A 5 -6.32 -16.12 0.75
CA ILE A 5 -5.53 -15.38 -0.25
C ILE A 5 -5.35 -13.91 0.15
N ILE A 6 -6.27 -13.35 0.96
CA ILE A 6 -6.11 -12.03 1.58
C ILE A 6 -5.10 -12.10 2.74
N GLN A 7 -4.86 -13.28 3.33
CA GLN A 7 -3.81 -13.47 4.34
C GLN A 7 -2.41 -13.56 3.72
N LEU A 8 -2.28 -13.81 2.41
CA LEU A 8 -0.99 -13.81 1.74
C LEU A 8 -0.35 -12.42 1.68
N LEU A 9 -1.22 -11.44 1.67
CA LEU A 9 -0.89 -10.04 1.73
C LEU A 9 -0.66 -9.65 3.21
N ALA A 10 -1.25 -10.39 4.17
CA ALA A 10 -1.30 -10.06 5.60
C ALA A 10 0.04 -10.08 6.38
N VAL A 11 1.18 -10.38 5.74
CA VAL A 11 2.48 -10.42 6.44
C VAL A 11 3.23 -9.08 6.39
N LEU A 12 2.65 -8.07 5.75
CA LEU A 12 2.90 -6.67 6.12
C LEU A 12 1.86 -6.12 7.12
N SER A 13 0.91 -6.96 7.56
CA SER A 13 -0.37 -6.53 8.12
C SER A 13 -0.63 -7.17 9.47
N LEU A 14 0.26 -6.91 10.42
CA LEU A 14 0.04 -7.29 11.80
C LEU A 14 -0.86 -6.25 12.50
N LEU A 15 -2.17 -6.52 12.40
CA LEU A 15 -3.21 -6.26 13.41
C LEU A 15 -3.66 -4.78 13.54
N TRP A 16 -4.69 -4.37 12.78
CA TRP A 16 -6.12 -4.33 13.17
C TRP A 16 -6.45 -3.24 14.21
N LEU A 17 -6.49 -1.99 13.77
CA LEU A 17 -7.31 -0.96 14.40
C LEU A 17 -8.67 -0.94 13.69
N THR A 18 -9.73 -1.34 14.38
CA THR A 18 -11.10 -1.38 13.86
C THR A 18 -11.76 0.01 13.77
N GLY A 19 -11.08 1.09 14.19
CA GLY A 19 -11.53 2.47 14.05
C GLY A 19 -11.04 3.10 12.74
N CYS A 20 -11.45 2.55 11.60
CA CYS A 20 -10.92 2.98 10.31
C CYS A 20 -11.53 4.32 9.85
N LEU A 21 -10.68 5.31 9.66
CA LEU A 21 -10.90 6.33 8.65
C LEU A 21 -10.98 5.64 7.28
N GLU A 22 -12.12 5.79 6.62
CA GLU A 22 -12.37 5.33 5.26
C GLU A 22 -12.12 6.47 4.28
N PHE A 23 -11.93 6.13 3.00
CA PHE A 23 -11.92 7.07 1.89
C PHE A 23 -12.63 6.49 0.68
N GLU A 24 -13.29 7.33 -0.12
CA GLU A 24 -14.07 6.88 -1.28
C GLU A 24 -13.17 6.51 -2.46
N ASP A 25 -12.14 7.31 -2.72
CA ASP A 25 -11.22 7.12 -3.84
C ASP A 25 -9.79 7.44 -3.41
N GLN A 26 -8.81 6.87 -4.10
CA GLN A 26 -7.42 7.27 -3.97
C GLN A 26 -6.79 7.41 -5.35
N THR A 27 -6.02 8.48 -5.54
CA THR A 27 -5.15 8.68 -6.70
C THR A 27 -3.68 8.54 -6.26
N VAL A 28 -2.94 7.70 -6.95
CA VAL A 28 -1.50 7.50 -6.74
C VAL A 28 -0.78 7.90 -8.02
N THR A 29 0.13 8.88 -7.91
CA THR A 29 0.99 9.34 -9.01
C THR A 29 2.42 9.07 -8.65
N TYR A 30 3.20 8.41 -9.51
CA TYR A 30 4.58 8.07 -9.20
C TYR A 30 5.53 8.23 -10.38
N ARG A 31 6.81 8.40 -10.02
CA ARG A 31 7.93 8.40 -10.95
C ARG A 31 9.15 7.74 -10.31
N TYR A 32 9.75 6.80 -11.03
CA TYR A 32 11.02 6.20 -10.71
C TYR A 32 12.16 6.92 -11.44
N ASP A 33 13.22 7.26 -10.70
CA ASP A 33 14.48 7.77 -11.21
C ASP A 33 15.55 6.68 -11.05
N ALA A 34 15.88 6.03 -12.17
CA ALA A 34 16.88 4.96 -12.19
C ALA A 34 18.30 5.47 -11.88
N LYS A 35 18.61 6.76 -12.11
CA LYS A 35 19.94 7.31 -11.84
C LYS A 35 20.24 7.38 -10.35
N THR A 36 19.22 7.67 -9.54
CA THR A 36 19.34 7.76 -8.08
C THR A 36 18.67 6.61 -7.34
N ASP A 37 18.18 5.59 -8.08
CA ASP A 37 17.38 4.48 -7.57
C ASP A 37 16.28 4.95 -6.59
N THR A 38 15.49 5.94 -7.03
CA THR A 38 14.51 6.62 -6.17
C THR A 38 13.12 6.60 -6.81
N LEU A 39 12.12 6.12 -6.07
CA LEU A 39 10.72 6.18 -6.43
C LEU A 39 10.04 7.29 -5.61
N ARG A 40 9.44 8.26 -6.30
CA ARG A 40 8.61 9.30 -5.69
C ARG A 40 7.16 8.96 -5.95
N ILE A 41 6.35 8.93 -4.89
CA ILE A 41 4.92 8.62 -4.94
C ILE A 41 4.17 9.76 -4.29
N PHE A 42 3.22 10.35 -5.01
CA PHE A 42 2.23 11.26 -4.47
C PHE A 42 0.91 10.51 -4.32
N GLN A 43 0.33 10.57 -3.13
CA GLN A 43 -0.99 10.03 -2.87
C GLN A 43 -1.97 11.16 -2.61
N ASP A 44 -3.16 10.99 -3.16
CA ASP A 44 -4.29 11.89 -2.99
C ASP A 44 -5.51 11.06 -2.60
N TYR A 45 -5.96 11.24 -1.37
CA TYR A 45 -7.07 10.53 -0.75
C TYR A 45 -8.31 11.40 -0.85
N HIS A 46 -9.41 10.86 -1.38
CA HIS A 46 -10.64 11.62 -1.61
C HIS A 46 -11.79 11.07 -0.75
N GLY A 47 -12.52 11.99 -0.11
CA GLY A 47 -13.69 11.66 0.70
C GLY A 47 -13.34 10.85 1.93
N ILE A 48 -12.50 11.42 2.81
CA ILE A 48 -12.09 10.83 4.09
C ILE A 48 -13.18 11.02 5.15
N TYR A 49 -13.60 9.94 5.80
CA TYR A 49 -14.60 9.97 6.87
C TYR A 49 -14.41 8.81 7.87
N GLY A 50 -15.01 8.89 9.05
CA GLY A 50 -15.02 7.78 10.01
C GLY A 50 -16.06 6.72 9.63
N GLY A 51 -15.67 5.45 9.56
CA GLY A 51 -16.54 4.36 9.11
C GLY A 51 -17.63 3.94 10.09
N LYS A 52 -17.55 4.33 11.38
CA LYS A 52 -18.45 3.81 12.42
C LYS A 52 -19.66 4.69 12.73
N ASP A 53 -19.44 5.96 13.07
CA ASP A 53 -20.49 6.90 13.45
C ASP A 53 -20.69 7.97 12.36
N LYS A 54 -21.93 8.31 12.02
CA LYS A 54 -22.21 9.25 10.90
C LYS A 54 -22.07 10.74 11.26
N THR A 55 -21.88 11.05 12.54
CA THR A 55 -21.93 12.41 13.09
C THR A 55 -20.57 12.91 13.56
N GLN A 56 -19.76 12.05 14.16
CA GLN A 56 -18.44 12.39 14.69
C GLN A 56 -17.47 11.20 14.59
N LEU A 57 -16.18 11.47 14.75
CA LEU A 57 -15.18 10.41 14.88
C LEU A 57 -15.22 9.79 16.27
N GLU A 58 -15.10 8.46 16.34
CA GLU A 58 -14.84 7.72 17.58
C GLU A 58 -13.39 7.91 18.06
N GLU A 59 -13.11 7.56 19.31
CA GLU A 59 -11.78 7.68 19.92
C GLU A 59 -10.71 6.86 19.18
N GLU A 60 -11.06 5.68 18.67
CA GLU A 60 -10.17 4.85 17.87
C GLU A 60 -9.83 5.51 16.52
N GLU A 61 -10.81 6.12 15.85
CA GLU A 61 -10.64 6.85 14.58
C GLU A 61 -9.82 8.13 14.78
N ILE A 62 -10.00 8.79 15.93
CA ILE A 62 -9.17 9.91 16.36
C ILE A 62 -7.72 9.46 16.59
N THR A 63 -7.53 8.33 17.28
CA THR A 63 -6.19 7.79 17.54
C THR A 63 -5.48 7.42 16.25
N GLN A 64 -6.21 6.81 15.31
CA GLN A 64 -5.69 6.51 13.97
C GLN A 64 -5.35 7.80 13.21
N LEU A 65 -6.23 8.81 13.23
CA LEU A 65 -5.96 10.12 12.65
C LEU A 65 -4.68 10.72 13.21
N ASP A 66 -4.54 10.77 14.53
CA ASP A 66 -3.38 11.35 15.21
C ASP A 66 -2.09 10.58 14.87
N SER A 67 -2.18 9.25 14.70
CA SER A 67 -1.07 8.43 14.19
C SER A 67 -0.68 8.80 12.75
N VAL A 68 -1.65 8.95 11.84
CA VAL A 68 -1.38 9.41 10.46
C VAL A 68 -0.75 10.79 10.48
N LEU A 69 -1.25 11.71 11.31
CA LEU A 69 -0.79 13.10 11.39
C LEU A 69 0.67 13.26 11.85
N LYS A 70 1.20 12.32 12.65
CA LYS A 70 2.63 12.29 13.01
C LYS A 70 3.55 12.10 11.80
N GLY A 71 3.00 11.67 10.67
CA GLY A 71 3.75 11.32 9.47
C GLY A 71 4.36 9.92 9.58
N GLN A 72 4.93 9.42 8.48
CA GLN A 72 5.50 8.06 8.42
C GLN A 72 4.49 6.89 8.47
N ARG A 73 3.19 7.17 8.27
CA ARG A 73 2.14 6.17 8.07
C ARG A 73 1.35 6.46 6.79
N THR A 74 1.07 5.45 5.97
CA THR A 74 0.36 5.59 4.67
C THR A 74 -0.48 4.35 4.35
N PHE A 75 -1.52 4.51 3.55
CA PHE A 75 -2.42 3.44 3.09
C PHE A 75 -2.51 3.43 1.55
N PHE A 76 -2.65 2.24 0.95
CA PHE A 76 -2.89 2.12 -0.49
C PHE A 76 -4.20 1.35 -0.79
N PHE A 77 -5.09 2.00 -1.53
CA PHE A 77 -6.29 1.50 -2.21
C PHE A 77 -7.20 0.59 -1.36
N ASN A 78 -7.62 1.09 -0.19
CA ASN A 78 -8.48 0.42 0.81
C ASN A 78 -7.91 -0.82 1.49
N ASN A 79 -6.75 -1.29 1.03
CA ASN A 79 -6.13 -2.44 1.62
C ASN A 79 -5.24 -1.96 2.75
N TRP A 80 -5.76 -2.13 3.99
CA TRP A 80 -5.00 -2.15 5.25
C TRP A 80 -3.72 -3.00 5.16
N ILE A 81 -3.66 -3.87 4.15
CA ILE A 81 -2.54 -4.75 3.88
C ILE A 81 -1.34 -4.05 3.22
N PHE A 82 -1.58 -2.99 2.44
CA PHE A 82 -0.51 -2.16 1.88
C PHE A 82 -0.22 -0.96 2.79
N GLU A 83 -0.56 -1.06 4.07
CA GLU A 83 -0.17 -0.07 5.05
C GLU A 83 1.34 -0.14 5.29
N TYR A 84 1.97 1.03 5.35
CA TYR A 84 3.30 1.15 5.93
C TYR A 84 3.23 2.12 7.10
N ASP A 85 3.60 1.64 8.28
CA ASP A 85 3.82 2.44 9.48
C ASP A 85 5.27 2.23 9.92
N LYS A 86 6.06 3.30 9.88
CA LYS A 86 7.48 3.25 10.21
C LYS A 86 7.73 2.93 11.67
N ASP A 87 6.92 3.45 12.58
CA ASP A 87 7.13 3.24 14.01
C ASP A 87 6.75 1.81 14.37
N ARG A 88 5.65 1.28 13.81
CA ARG A 88 5.32 -0.14 13.94
C ARG A 88 6.39 -1.04 13.33
N SER A 89 6.97 -0.64 12.20
CA SER A 89 8.09 -1.36 11.58
C SER A 89 9.32 -1.39 12.49
N LYS A 90 9.65 -0.29 13.19
CA LYS A 90 10.75 -0.25 14.16
C LYS A 90 10.48 -1.14 15.37
N GLU A 91 9.26 -1.12 15.89
CA GLU A 91 8.85 -2.01 16.97
C GLU A 91 9.06 -3.46 16.55
N MET A 92 8.48 -3.87 15.41
CA MET A 92 8.63 -5.22 14.87
C MET A 92 10.10 -5.60 14.68
N LEU A 93 10.92 -4.70 14.11
CA LEU A 93 12.35 -4.94 13.95
C LEU A 93 13.06 -5.14 15.30
N SER A 94 12.65 -4.40 16.35
CA SER A 94 13.18 -4.59 17.69
C SER A 94 12.77 -5.95 18.28
N GLU A 95 11.54 -6.40 18.03
CA GLU A 95 11.05 -7.70 18.49
C GLU A 95 11.76 -8.87 17.81
N LEU A 96 12.01 -8.77 16.50
CA LEU A 96 12.79 -9.76 15.75
C LEU A 96 14.24 -9.88 16.23
N LYS A 97 14.82 -8.78 16.76
CA LYS A 97 16.18 -8.74 17.28
C LYS A 97 16.30 -9.21 18.73
N ASP A 98 15.20 -9.25 19.47
CA ASP A 98 15.14 -9.78 20.82
C ASP A 98 15.05 -11.31 20.77
N PRO A 99 16.04 -12.07 21.30
CA PRO A 99 16.02 -13.53 21.23
C PRO A 99 14.84 -14.21 21.92
N ILE A 100 14.21 -13.55 22.91
CA ILE A 100 13.02 -14.08 23.61
C ILE A 100 11.81 -13.89 22.71
N LYS A 101 11.55 -12.65 22.27
CA LYS A 101 10.42 -12.35 21.39
C LYS A 101 10.53 -13.04 20.03
N ARG A 102 11.73 -13.14 19.45
CA ARG A 102 11.99 -13.85 18.18
C ARG A 102 11.49 -15.30 18.23
N LYS A 103 11.58 -15.97 19.38
CA LYS A 103 11.08 -17.34 19.55
C LYS A 103 9.55 -17.41 19.58
N GLU A 104 8.86 -16.34 19.97
CA GLU A 104 7.39 -16.31 20.01
C GLU A 104 6.77 -16.35 18.61
N PHE A 105 7.45 -15.79 17.60
CA PHE A 105 6.97 -15.80 16.21
C PHE A 105 6.79 -17.21 15.65
N SER A 106 7.52 -18.21 16.16
CA SER A 106 7.38 -19.62 15.73
C SER A 106 7.54 -19.86 14.21
N GLU A 107 8.21 -18.96 13.51
CA GLU A 107 8.48 -19.05 12.06
C GLU A 107 9.90 -19.57 11.77
N PRO A 108 10.15 -20.16 10.58
CA PRO A 108 11.49 -20.55 10.16
C PRO A 108 12.49 -19.39 10.18
N GLU A 109 13.73 -19.66 10.62
CA GLU A 109 14.79 -18.66 10.74
C GLU A 109 15.09 -17.92 9.43
N ALA A 110 14.99 -18.61 8.28
CA ALA A 110 15.16 -17.99 6.97
C ALA A 110 14.10 -16.93 6.67
N ALA A 111 12.83 -17.19 7.03
CA ALA A 111 11.75 -16.23 6.90
C ALA A 111 11.97 -15.04 7.83
N MET A 112 12.29 -15.29 9.09
CA MET A 112 12.59 -14.25 10.07
C MET A 112 13.72 -13.34 9.61
N ALA A 113 14.82 -13.90 9.08
CA ALA A 113 15.93 -13.14 8.52
C ALA A 113 15.53 -12.32 7.28
N ALA A 114 14.69 -12.87 6.40
CA ALA A 114 14.19 -12.15 5.22
C ALA A 114 13.29 -10.97 5.62
N TYR A 115 12.40 -11.17 6.61
CA TYR A 115 11.56 -10.10 7.18
C TYR A 115 12.38 -9.03 7.87
N GLU A 116 13.36 -9.42 8.71
CA GLU A 116 14.26 -8.48 9.39
C GLU A 116 14.99 -7.58 8.39
N LYS A 117 15.52 -8.17 7.30
CA LYS A 117 16.20 -7.44 6.23
C LYS A 117 15.26 -6.45 5.52
N LEU A 118 14.05 -6.89 5.18
CA LEU A 118 13.05 -6.03 4.52
C LEU A 118 12.67 -4.84 5.41
N LEU A 119 12.37 -5.09 6.68
CA LEU A 119 12.00 -4.04 7.64
C LEU A 119 13.13 -3.03 7.83
N ALA A 120 14.36 -3.49 8.02
CA ALA A 120 15.52 -2.63 8.17
C ALA A 120 15.70 -1.70 6.96
N LEU A 121 15.60 -2.25 5.74
CA LEU A 121 15.68 -1.46 4.51
C LEU A 121 14.52 -0.47 4.40
N ALA A 122 13.29 -0.88 4.72
CA ALA A 122 12.11 -0.02 4.60
C ALA A 122 12.17 1.15 5.59
N ILE A 123 12.58 0.92 6.84
CA ILE A 123 12.78 1.97 7.85
C ILE A 123 13.84 2.98 7.40
N GLU A 124 14.93 2.52 6.82
CA GLU A 124 16.02 3.40 6.38
C GLU A 124 15.62 4.22 5.13
N ASN A 125 14.89 3.61 4.20
CA ASN A 125 14.77 4.14 2.83
C ASN A 125 13.38 4.65 2.46
N VAL A 126 12.37 4.50 3.32
CA VAL A 126 11.03 5.06 3.11
C VAL A 126 10.84 6.29 4.00
N ARG A 127 10.45 7.41 3.37
CA ARG A 127 10.09 8.67 4.01
C ARG A 127 8.72 9.12 3.53
N ILE A 128 7.81 9.40 4.47
CA ILE A 128 6.45 9.89 4.19
C ILE A 128 6.26 11.26 4.83
N GLU A 129 5.83 12.22 4.03
CA GLU A 129 5.50 13.57 4.45
C GLU A 129 4.01 13.79 4.22
N ASN A 130 3.29 14.17 5.27
CA ASN A 130 1.89 14.57 5.13
C ASN A 130 1.81 15.90 4.37
N GLY A 131 0.95 15.93 3.36
CA GLY A 131 0.61 17.13 2.63
C GLY A 131 -0.55 17.86 3.27
N ARG A 132 -1.35 18.52 2.44
CA ARG A 132 -2.50 19.33 2.89
C ARG A 132 -3.74 18.45 3.06
N PHE A 133 -4.53 18.78 4.08
CA PHE A 133 -5.96 18.44 4.12
C PHE A 133 -6.75 19.55 3.42
N TYR A 134 -7.70 19.17 2.57
CA TYR A 134 -8.47 20.11 1.77
C TYR A 134 -9.90 19.62 1.53
N LEU A 135 -10.78 20.51 1.07
CA LEU A 135 -12.08 20.11 0.53
C LEU A 135 -11.98 20.02 -1.00
N ASP A 136 -12.39 18.89 -1.57
CA ASP A 136 -12.42 18.74 -3.03
C ASP A 136 -13.58 19.57 -3.65
N ALA A 137 -13.69 19.54 -4.99
CA ALA A 137 -14.74 20.27 -5.70
C ALA A 137 -16.17 19.85 -5.32
N LYS A 138 -16.35 18.69 -4.68
CA LYS A 138 -17.63 18.18 -4.17
C LYS A 138 -17.84 18.50 -2.68
N GLY A 139 -16.92 19.24 -2.06
CA GLY A 139 -16.93 19.53 -0.63
C GLY A 139 -16.52 18.35 0.26
N ARG A 140 -15.90 17.31 -0.33
CA ARG A 140 -15.45 16.13 0.42
C ARG A 140 -14.08 16.37 1.01
N LEU A 141 -13.90 15.97 2.26
CA LEU A 141 -12.61 16.02 2.94
C LEU A 141 -11.61 15.13 2.21
N SER A 142 -10.46 15.68 1.89
CA SER A 142 -9.40 15.02 1.13
C SER A 142 -8.05 15.32 1.76
N ALA A 143 -7.05 14.49 1.49
CA ALA A 143 -5.71 14.66 2.02
C ALA A 143 -4.66 14.19 1.04
N THR A 144 -3.44 14.71 1.16
CA THR A 144 -2.32 14.31 0.31
C THR A 144 -1.14 13.82 1.11
N GLN A 145 -0.33 12.94 0.52
CA GLN A 145 0.94 12.50 1.07
C GLN A 145 2.02 12.44 -0.02
N ARG A 146 3.26 12.72 0.39
CA ARG A 146 4.47 12.61 -0.43
C ARG A 146 5.32 11.49 0.14
N ILE A 147 5.63 10.49 -0.67
CA ILE A 147 6.45 9.35 -0.29
C ILE A 147 7.70 9.35 -1.16
N THR A 148 8.86 9.27 -0.52
CA THR A 148 10.14 9.04 -1.18
C THR A 148 10.67 7.69 -0.74
N VAL A 149 10.96 6.83 -1.71
CA VAL A 149 11.59 5.52 -1.50
C VAL A 149 12.94 5.54 -2.20
N THR A 150 14.03 5.45 -1.45
CA THR A 150 15.39 5.30 -2.00
C THR A 150 15.79 3.83 -2.05
N GLN A 151 16.87 3.50 -2.78
CA GLN A 151 17.38 2.13 -2.86
C GLN A 151 16.29 1.13 -3.30
N VAL A 152 15.43 1.55 -4.23
CA VAL A 152 14.23 0.80 -4.65
C VAL A 152 14.59 -0.60 -5.13
N ALA A 153 15.69 -0.75 -5.88
CA ALA A 153 16.13 -2.07 -6.33
C ALA A 153 16.45 -3.01 -5.17
N ARG A 154 17.10 -2.50 -4.11
CA ARG A 154 17.41 -3.29 -2.89
C ARG A 154 16.13 -3.64 -2.12
N LEU A 155 15.18 -2.71 -2.02
CA LEU A 155 13.89 -2.95 -1.38
C LEU A 155 13.06 -4.00 -2.12
N ILE A 156 12.97 -3.91 -3.45
CA ILE A 156 12.28 -4.91 -4.27
C ILE A 156 12.93 -6.28 -4.11
N SER A 157 14.26 -6.36 -4.16
CA SER A 157 14.98 -7.62 -3.95
C SER A 157 14.72 -8.23 -2.57
N ALA A 158 14.72 -7.43 -1.51
CA ALA A 158 14.38 -7.90 -0.17
C ALA A 158 12.90 -8.32 -0.05
N GLY A 159 11.99 -7.56 -0.67
CA GLY A 159 10.56 -7.89 -0.73
C GLY A 159 10.31 -9.21 -1.42
N ASN A 160 10.93 -9.46 -2.59
CA ASN A 160 10.83 -10.72 -3.30
C ASN A 160 11.34 -11.90 -2.46
N GLY A 161 12.44 -11.70 -1.71
CA GLY A 161 12.96 -12.70 -0.77
C GLY A 161 11.96 -13.02 0.36
N ALA A 162 11.39 -11.99 0.99
CA ALA A 162 10.42 -12.17 2.07
C ALA A 162 9.12 -12.85 1.58
N ILE A 163 8.62 -12.46 0.40
CA ILE A 163 7.46 -13.11 -0.25
C ILE A 163 7.78 -14.59 -0.50
N GLY A 164 8.96 -14.90 -1.03
CA GLY A 164 9.37 -16.28 -1.28
C GLY A 164 9.38 -17.14 -0.02
N GLU A 165 9.98 -16.67 1.08
CA GLU A 165 9.97 -17.42 2.35
C GLU A 165 8.56 -17.61 2.90
N PHE A 166 7.73 -16.58 2.76
CA PHE A 166 6.35 -16.66 3.21
C PHE A 166 5.52 -17.68 2.40
N LEU A 167 5.67 -17.72 1.08
CA LEU A 167 5.02 -18.75 0.26
C LEU A 167 5.44 -20.16 0.65
N LYS A 168 6.70 -20.37 1.07
CA LYS A 168 7.16 -21.67 1.57
C LYS A 168 6.43 -22.07 2.85
N ILE A 169 6.26 -21.11 3.77
CA ILE A 169 5.50 -21.31 5.01
C ILE A 169 4.05 -21.67 4.69
N GLU A 170 3.37 -20.87 3.86
CA GLU A 170 1.98 -21.13 3.48
C GLU A 170 1.81 -22.49 2.78
N ALA A 171 2.72 -22.86 1.88
CA ALA A 171 2.69 -24.16 1.21
C ALA A 171 2.92 -25.35 2.15
N ALA A 172 3.59 -25.13 3.30
CA ALA A 172 3.86 -26.16 4.30
C ALA A 172 2.70 -26.38 5.29
N LYS A 173 1.78 -25.42 5.43
CA LYS A 173 0.63 -25.53 6.35
C LYS A 173 -0.33 -26.64 5.91
N GLU A 174 -0.75 -27.47 6.86
CA GLU A 174 -1.76 -28.52 6.62
C GLU A 174 -3.11 -27.95 6.17
N SER A 175 -3.43 -26.74 6.63
CA SER A 175 -4.69 -26.07 6.31
C SER A 175 -4.75 -25.42 4.92
N THR A 176 -3.64 -25.45 4.17
CA THR A 176 -3.57 -24.88 2.82
C THR A 176 -4.17 -25.85 1.82
N SER A 177 -5.07 -25.35 0.96
CA SER A 177 -5.72 -26.19 -0.05
C SER A 177 -4.69 -26.79 -1.02
N PRO A 178 -4.92 -27.99 -1.58
CA PRO A 178 -4.04 -28.56 -2.60
C PRO A 178 -3.82 -27.61 -3.79
N GLU A 179 -4.85 -26.87 -4.17
CA GLU A 179 -4.84 -25.88 -5.24
C GLU A 179 -3.88 -24.73 -4.94
N ASP A 180 -4.01 -24.13 -3.76
CA ASP A 180 -3.16 -23.01 -3.32
C ASP A 180 -1.71 -23.48 -3.12
N LYS A 181 -1.52 -24.66 -2.52
CA LYS A 181 -0.19 -25.26 -2.34
C LYS A 181 0.52 -25.47 -3.69
N SER A 182 -0.21 -25.98 -4.69
CA SER A 182 0.32 -26.13 -6.05
C SER A 182 0.72 -24.77 -6.66
N ALA A 183 -0.13 -23.75 -6.53
CA ALA A 183 0.16 -22.40 -7.03
C ALA A 183 1.39 -21.78 -6.36
N TYR A 184 1.52 -21.89 -5.02
CA TYR A 184 2.68 -21.37 -4.28
C TYR A 184 3.98 -22.07 -4.68
N LEU A 185 3.97 -23.40 -4.77
CA LEU A 185 5.15 -24.16 -5.17
C LEU A 185 5.58 -23.86 -6.61
N LYS A 186 4.62 -23.69 -7.54
CA LYS A 186 4.92 -23.27 -8.91
C LYS A 186 5.50 -21.87 -8.97
N ALA A 187 4.94 -20.91 -8.24
CA ALA A 187 5.47 -19.55 -8.18
C ALA A 187 6.89 -19.51 -7.61
N LEU A 188 7.21 -20.35 -6.62
CA LEU A 188 8.55 -20.50 -6.05
C LEU A 188 9.58 -21.11 -7.02
N GLN A 189 9.14 -21.90 -8.00
CA GLN A 189 9.99 -22.48 -9.04
C GLN A 189 10.08 -21.60 -10.30
N GLY A 190 9.22 -20.60 -10.41
CA GLY A 190 9.14 -19.73 -11.57
C GLY A 190 10.38 -18.83 -11.71
N PRO A 191 10.76 -18.45 -12.94
CA PRO A 191 11.91 -17.58 -13.17
C PRO A 191 11.61 -16.09 -12.88
N ALA A 192 10.38 -15.75 -12.49
CA ALA A 192 9.91 -14.37 -12.36
C ALA A 192 9.95 -13.92 -10.89
N ASP A 193 10.56 -12.75 -10.67
CA ASP A 193 10.44 -11.98 -9.43
C ASP A 193 8.97 -11.67 -9.10
N PHE A 194 8.59 -11.68 -7.82
CA PHE A 194 7.22 -11.32 -7.39
C PHE A 194 6.87 -9.86 -7.67
N ILE A 195 7.82 -8.95 -7.47
CA ILE A 195 7.69 -7.52 -7.70
C ILE A 195 8.82 -7.09 -8.64
N ARG A 196 8.47 -6.31 -9.67
CA ARG A 196 9.43 -5.72 -10.61
C ARG A 196 9.05 -4.29 -10.92
N LEU A 197 10.05 -3.41 -11.01
CA LEU A 197 9.89 -2.05 -11.49
C LEU A 197 10.91 -1.79 -12.60
N GLN A 198 10.45 -1.49 -13.80
CA GLN A 198 11.28 -1.16 -14.96
C GLN A 198 10.86 0.20 -15.49
N GLY A 199 11.67 1.24 -15.28
CA GLY A 199 11.19 2.61 -15.45
C GLY A 199 9.95 2.83 -14.58
N ASN A 200 8.86 3.29 -15.18
CA ASN A 200 7.57 3.44 -14.49
C ASN A 200 6.60 2.27 -14.73
N ALA A 201 7.06 1.12 -15.24
CA ALA A 201 6.25 -0.09 -15.31
C ALA A 201 6.40 -0.94 -14.05
N LEU A 202 5.35 -0.96 -13.23
CA LEU A 202 5.22 -1.86 -12.09
C LEU A 202 4.60 -3.19 -12.56
N THR A 203 5.24 -4.30 -12.22
CA THR A 203 4.71 -5.64 -12.42
C THR A 203 4.68 -6.38 -11.09
N VAL A 204 3.54 -6.99 -10.76
CA VAL A 204 3.35 -7.83 -9.58
C VAL A 204 2.85 -9.20 -10.02
N HIS A 205 3.61 -10.22 -9.70
CA HIS A 205 3.34 -11.62 -9.95
C HIS A 205 2.82 -12.26 -8.65
N PHE A 206 1.63 -12.84 -8.70
CA PHE A 206 0.97 -13.38 -7.52
C PHE A 206 0.39 -14.77 -7.80
N PRO A 207 0.70 -15.79 -6.97
CA PRO A 207 0.16 -17.14 -7.14
C PRO A 207 -1.35 -17.12 -6.87
N MET A 208 -2.13 -17.27 -7.93
CA MET A 208 -3.59 -17.20 -7.86
C MET A 208 -4.17 -17.79 -9.15
N GLN A 209 -5.18 -18.64 -8.98
CA GLN A 209 -5.92 -19.21 -10.10
C GLN A 209 -6.89 -18.19 -10.69
N ARG A 210 -7.23 -18.35 -11.98
CA ARG A 210 -8.14 -17.42 -12.66
C ARG A 210 -9.53 -17.42 -12.04
N GLU A 211 -10.01 -18.58 -11.60
CA GLU A 211 -11.31 -18.77 -10.96
C GLU A 211 -11.36 -18.02 -9.63
N GLN A 212 -10.29 -18.10 -8.83
CA GLN A 212 -10.15 -17.37 -7.58
C GLN A 212 -10.12 -15.85 -7.83
N PHE A 213 -9.39 -15.42 -8.86
CA PHE A 213 -9.38 -14.01 -9.27
C PHE A 213 -10.77 -13.52 -9.64
N ASN A 214 -11.50 -14.25 -10.49
CA ASN A 214 -12.83 -13.83 -10.95
C ASN A 214 -13.78 -13.66 -9.75
N LYS A 215 -13.75 -14.62 -8.82
CA LYS A 215 -14.58 -14.54 -7.61
C LYS A 215 -14.36 -13.24 -6.81
N VAL A 216 -13.12 -12.78 -6.69
CA VAL A 216 -12.76 -11.59 -5.89
C VAL A 216 -12.90 -10.30 -6.69
N MET A 217 -12.48 -10.29 -7.96
CA MET A 217 -12.30 -9.08 -8.76
C MET A 217 -13.39 -8.84 -9.80
N THR A 218 -14.26 -9.83 -10.08
CA THR A 218 -15.34 -9.68 -11.07
C THR A 218 -16.73 -9.92 -10.50
N ASP A 219 -16.86 -10.79 -9.51
CA ASP A 219 -18.18 -11.23 -9.03
C ASP A 219 -18.69 -10.38 -7.86
N GLU A 220 -17.79 -9.82 -7.04
CA GLU A 220 -18.12 -8.86 -6.00
C GLU A 220 -18.23 -7.44 -6.58
N GLU A 221 -19.28 -6.68 -6.23
CA GLU A 221 -19.56 -5.36 -6.85
C GLU A 221 -18.42 -4.35 -6.64
N SER A 222 -17.84 -4.30 -5.44
CA SER A 222 -16.69 -3.45 -5.10
C SER A 222 -15.44 -3.85 -5.91
N GLY A 223 -15.14 -5.15 -5.95
CA GLY A 223 -14.03 -5.71 -6.74
C GLY A 223 -14.20 -5.43 -8.24
N ALA A 224 -15.40 -5.64 -8.77
CA ALA A 224 -15.74 -5.38 -10.17
C ALA A 224 -15.62 -3.90 -10.55
N ARG A 225 -15.99 -2.98 -9.65
CA ARG A 225 -15.81 -1.53 -9.85
C ARG A 225 -14.32 -1.17 -9.90
N GLN A 226 -13.53 -1.63 -8.93
CA GLN A 226 -12.08 -1.43 -8.92
C GLN A 226 -11.40 -2.01 -10.15
N TRP A 227 -11.76 -3.22 -10.54
CA TRP A 227 -11.19 -3.90 -11.69
C TRP A 227 -11.51 -3.20 -13.01
N ARG A 228 -12.75 -2.75 -13.21
CA ARG A 228 -13.12 -1.96 -14.39
C ARG A 228 -12.29 -0.69 -14.47
N GLU A 229 -12.12 0.00 -13.34
CA GLU A 229 -11.40 1.27 -13.29
C GLU A 229 -9.90 1.09 -13.53
N PHE A 230 -9.29 0.07 -12.93
CA PHE A 230 -7.90 -0.30 -13.16
C PHE A 230 -7.62 -0.56 -14.65
N LYS A 231 -8.47 -1.36 -15.32
CA LYS A 231 -8.36 -1.61 -16.76
C LYS A 231 -8.54 -0.36 -17.60
N ARG A 232 -9.52 0.49 -17.26
CA ARG A 232 -9.80 1.74 -17.96
C ARG A 232 -8.58 2.65 -18.00
N GLN A 233 -7.74 2.60 -16.95
CA GLN A 233 -6.53 3.39 -16.82
C GLN A 233 -5.26 2.68 -17.36
N GLY A 234 -5.41 1.59 -18.11
CA GLY A 234 -4.27 0.90 -18.74
C GLY A 234 -3.63 -0.20 -17.87
N GLY A 235 -4.23 -0.49 -16.71
CA GLY A 235 -3.89 -1.66 -15.92
C GLY A 235 -4.18 -2.96 -16.68
N ARG A 236 -3.28 -3.92 -16.59
CA ARG A 236 -3.36 -5.20 -17.29
C ARG A 236 -3.19 -6.35 -16.30
N VAL A 237 -3.93 -7.44 -16.50
CA VAL A 237 -3.73 -8.70 -15.77
C VAL A 237 -3.65 -9.85 -16.75
N PHE A 238 -2.62 -10.67 -16.59
CA PHE A 238 -2.42 -11.89 -17.37
C PHE A 238 -2.42 -13.09 -16.43
N PHE A 239 -2.92 -14.23 -16.92
CA PHE A 239 -2.86 -15.49 -16.18
C PHE A 239 -2.05 -16.49 -16.96
N ALA A 240 -0.99 -16.99 -16.33
CA ALA A 240 -0.17 -18.09 -16.84
C ALA A 240 0.41 -18.83 -15.64
N TYR A 241 0.58 -20.15 -15.77
CA TYR A 241 1.23 -20.99 -14.75
C TYR A 241 0.63 -20.85 -13.32
N ASP A 242 -0.70 -20.80 -13.21
CA ASP A 242 -1.43 -20.59 -11.93
C ASP A 242 -1.04 -19.31 -11.18
N GLN A 243 -0.68 -18.28 -11.96
CA GLN A 243 -0.22 -17.00 -11.45
C GLN A 243 -0.95 -15.87 -12.16
N ALA A 244 -1.44 -14.90 -11.38
CA ALA A 244 -1.89 -13.61 -11.86
C ALA A 244 -0.70 -12.65 -11.98
N THR A 245 -0.55 -12.01 -13.13
CA THR A 245 0.47 -10.98 -13.36
C THR A 245 -0.20 -9.65 -13.59
N TRP A 246 -0.13 -8.78 -12.58
CA TRP A 246 -0.63 -7.42 -12.62
C TRP A 246 0.42 -6.48 -13.18
N MET A 247 0.03 -5.61 -14.09
CA MET A 247 0.93 -4.62 -14.69
C MET A 247 0.26 -3.26 -14.73
N PHE A 248 1.01 -2.22 -14.40
CA PHE A 248 0.58 -0.83 -14.51
C PHE A 248 1.73 0.08 -14.94
N GLY A 249 1.44 1.06 -15.79
CA GLY A 249 2.44 1.95 -16.40
C GLY A 249 3.24 1.31 -17.54
N SER A 250 4.21 2.07 -18.04
CA SER A 250 5.16 1.71 -19.10
C SER A 250 6.58 2.12 -18.73
N PRO A 251 7.63 1.39 -19.18
CA PRO A 251 9.01 1.80 -18.93
C PRO A 251 9.36 3.19 -19.48
N THR A 252 8.62 3.65 -20.49
CA THR A 252 8.82 4.93 -21.17
C THR A 252 7.95 6.06 -20.64
N ASP A 253 7.04 5.79 -19.71
CA ASP A 253 6.20 6.84 -19.14
C ASP A 253 7.07 7.83 -18.38
N SER A 254 6.82 9.13 -18.52
CA SER A 254 7.50 10.13 -17.69
C SER A 254 7.01 10.07 -16.23
N VAL A 255 5.73 9.75 -16.04
CA VAL A 255 5.02 9.63 -14.76
C VAL A 255 3.88 8.63 -14.98
N ALA A 256 3.57 7.80 -13.99
CA ALA A 256 2.41 6.92 -14.00
C ALA A 256 1.39 7.36 -12.94
N THR A 257 0.09 7.32 -13.26
CA THR A 257 -0.99 7.77 -12.37
C THR A 257 -2.15 6.79 -12.38
N LEU A 258 -2.54 6.28 -11.22
CA LEU A 258 -3.65 5.36 -11.02
C LEU A 258 -4.64 5.91 -9.99
N SER A 259 -5.90 6.06 -10.37
CA SER A 259 -7.00 6.42 -9.47
C SER A 259 -7.95 5.24 -9.30
N LEU A 260 -8.17 4.75 -8.09
CA LEU A 260 -9.12 3.65 -7.86
C LEU A 260 -10.19 4.04 -6.84
N PRO A 261 -11.43 3.57 -7.03
CA PRO A 261 -12.44 3.62 -5.98
C PRO A 261 -12.06 2.63 -4.88
N VAL A 262 -12.25 3.03 -3.63
CA VAL A 262 -11.72 2.35 -2.45
C VAL A 262 -12.89 1.76 -1.67
N PHE A 263 -13.77 2.61 -1.17
CA PHE A 263 -14.99 2.22 -0.48
C PHE A 263 -16.25 2.62 -1.26
N GLY A 264 -17.31 1.85 -1.12
CA GLY A 264 -18.57 2.00 -1.88
C GLY A 264 -19.72 2.65 -1.12
N GLY A 265 -19.59 2.87 0.20
CA GLY A 265 -20.61 3.52 1.01
C GLY A 265 -20.67 5.04 0.79
N PRO A 266 -21.76 5.69 1.25
CA PRO A 266 -21.94 7.11 1.08
C PRO A 266 -21.00 7.91 1.98
N TYR A 267 -20.27 8.86 1.40
CA TYR A 267 -19.50 9.85 2.16
C TYR A 267 -20.34 10.55 3.24
N VAL A 268 -19.72 10.72 4.41
CA VAL A 268 -20.23 11.54 5.52
C VAL A 268 -19.17 12.55 5.97
N THR A 269 -19.58 13.66 6.57
CA THR A 269 -18.69 14.78 6.92
C THR A 269 -18.15 14.75 8.36
N ASN A 270 -18.32 13.63 9.07
CA ASN A 270 -18.01 13.44 10.49
C ASN A 270 -16.53 13.74 10.86
N ALA A 271 -15.60 13.63 9.90
CA ALA A 271 -14.18 13.87 10.12
C ALA A 271 -13.77 15.35 9.96
N VAL A 272 -14.60 16.18 9.29
CA VAL A 272 -14.24 17.55 8.90
C VAL A 272 -13.92 18.42 10.12
N ALA A 273 -14.78 18.40 11.14
CA ALA A 273 -14.60 19.22 12.34
C ALA A 273 -13.33 18.81 13.12
N ALA A 274 -13.11 17.50 13.24
CA ALA A 274 -11.96 16.94 13.95
C ALA A 274 -10.63 17.30 13.28
N ILE A 275 -10.55 17.24 11.95
CA ILE A 275 -9.35 17.59 11.18
C ILE A 275 -9.12 19.10 11.18
N ARG A 276 -10.18 19.90 10.96
CA ARG A 276 -10.08 21.37 10.98
C ARG A 276 -9.51 21.88 12.30
N LYS A 277 -9.90 21.27 13.43
CA LYS A 277 -9.38 21.62 14.77
C LYS A 277 -7.90 21.26 14.96
N ARG A 278 -7.42 20.17 14.36
CA ARG A 278 -6.06 19.64 14.58
C ARG A 278 -5.02 20.29 13.69
N VAL A 279 -5.28 20.34 12.38
CA VAL A 279 -4.29 20.70 11.36
C VAL A 279 -4.79 21.73 10.36
N GLY A 280 -6.05 22.14 10.48
CA GLY A 280 -6.70 23.00 9.51
C GLY A 280 -7.09 22.26 8.22
N ILE A 281 -7.91 22.92 7.40
CA ILE A 281 -8.32 22.44 6.08
C ILE A 281 -8.20 23.63 5.13
N VAL A 282 -7.57 23.44 3.98
CA VAL A 282 -7.54 24.47 2.94
C VAL A 282 -8.76 24.32 2.02
N GLU A 283 -9.43 25.42 1.73
CA GLU A 283 -10.67 25.42 0.93
C GLU A 283 -10.39 25.25 -0.58
N LYS A 284 -9.17 25.55 -1.03
CA LYS A 284 -8.74 25.36 -2.43
C LYS A 284 -7.32 24.78 -2.46
N PHE A 285 -7.17 23.64 -3.11
CA PHE A 285 -5.88 22.98 -3.30
C PHE A 285 -5.88 22.21 -4.62
N ASP A 286 -4.85 22.43 -5.44
CA ASP A 286 -4.64 21.68 -6.67
C ASP A 286 -3.69 20.51 -6.41
N ALA A 287 -4.27 19.38 -6.04
CA ALA A 287 -3.50 18.16 -5.76
C ALA A 287 -2.80 17.61 -7.02
N SER A 288 -3.36 17.83 -8.22
CA SER A 288 -2.74 17.40 -9.48
C SER A 288 -1.47 18.20 -9.77
N ALA A 289 -1.50 19.52 -9.59
CA ALA A 289 -0.32 20.36 -9.71
C ALA A 289 0.74 20.01 -8.67
N ALA A 290 0.34 19.81 -7.41
CA ALA A 290 1.25 19.41 -6.34
C ALA A 290 1.89 18.04 -6.60
N ALA A 291 1.14 17.08 -7.16
CA ALA A 291 1.67 15.78 -7.57
C ALA A 291 2.74 15.93 -8.66
N LYS A 292 2.45 16.70 -9.72
CA LYS A 292 3.39 16.95 -10.83
C LYS A 292 4.66 17.64 -10.36
N GLU A 293 4.55 18.62 -9.47
CA GLU A 293 5.70 19.29 -8.86
C GLU A 293 6.57 18.29 -8.09
N PHE A 294 5.95 17.50 -7.21
CA PHE A 294 6.67 16.57 -6.35
C PHE A 294 7.38 15.47 -7.14
N VAL A 295 6.68 14.76 -8.03
CA VAL A 295 7.27 13.61 -8.74
C VAL A 295 8.34 14.03 -9.75
N ASN A 296 8.32 15.28 -10.24
CA ASN A 296 9.32 15.82 -11.13
C ASN A 296 10.45 16.59 -10.44
N SER A 297 10.38 16.76 -9.12
CA SER A 297 11.43 17.45 -8.36
C SER A 297 12.76 16.70 -8.46
N SER A 298 13.79 17.39 -8.93
CA SER A 298 15.15 16.86 -9.05
C SER A 298 15.84 16.89 -7.69
N GLY A 299 15.55 15.93 -6.82
CA GLY A 299 16.41 15.43 -5.72
C GLY A 299 17.13 16.40 -4.77
N GLY A 300 16.86 17.70 -4.80
CA GLY A 300 17.45 18.66 -3.88
C GLY A 300 16.64 18.69 -2.58
N SER A 301 17.30 18.43 -1.46
CA SER A 301 16.77 18.70 -0.12
C SER A 301 16.27 20.14 -0.04
N GLY A 302 14.97 20.33 -0.23
CA GLY A 302 14.31 21.62 -0.05
C GLY A 302 14.28 21.96 1.43
N THR A 303 15.29 22.68 1.92
CA THR A 303 15.07 23.64 3.01
C THR A 303 13.99 24.60 2.55
N GLU A 304 12.76 24.36 2.99
CA GLU A 304 11.67 25.33 2.93
C GLU A 304 12.15 26.61 3.64
N LYS A 305 12.41 27.66 2.87
CA LYS A 305 12.45 29.01 3.41
C LYS A 305 11.04 29.32 3.90
N LYS A 306 10.86 29.29 5.22
CA LYS A 306 9.72 29.94 5.89
C LYS A 306 9.59 31.37 5.35
N ARG A 307 8.45 31.67 4.75
CA ARG A 307 7.91 33.02 4.59
C ARG A 307 6.56 33.05 5.26
#